data_AF-A0A1L8I3J9-F1
#
_entry.id   AF-A0A1L8I3J9-F1
#
_cell.length_a   1.000
_cell.length_b   1.000
_cell.length_c   1.000
_cell.angle_alpha   90.00
_cell.angle_beta   90.00
_cell.angle_gamma   90.00
#
_symmetry.space_group_name_H-M   'P 1'
#
loop_
_entity.id
_entity.type
_entity.pdbx_description
1 polymer ?
#
loop_
_entity_poly.entity_id
_entity_poly.type
_entity_poly.pdbx_seq_one_letter_code
_entity_poly.pdbx_strand_id
1 'polypeptide(L)'
;MSDFGLTPKGFKRKQYSDIIEEMELRARELFGENINLSERSFLGLLIRLFAWFLSIVWQLAEKVYYAAYPDTAEGASLDYLGPYAGIRRRDAQRATGKILITGTPGYTVQAGFLVSTSQDVFFETTEDVTLDTNGKATAPIRAVEPGASGNVPAGAITEIVTPDPRVESVINPERTAGGRERETDAEFRARYFLSAEGRGAATLLAIRSALLQVDGVRAADVVENYRMTPDEAGRPPLLGSSALASRASR
;
A
#
# COMPACT_ATOMS: atom_id res chain seq x y z
N MET A 1 6.53 -24.96 -32.78
CA MET A 1 6.50 -24.48 -31.38
C MET A 1 5.05 -24.52 -30.94
N SER A 2 4.75 -25.03 -29.75
CA SER A 2 3.38 -25.06 -29.23
C SER A 2 2.78 -23.66 -29.24
N ASP A 3 1.52 -23.53 -29.63
CA ASP A 3 0.79 -22.25 -29.70
C ASP A 3 0.41 -21.71 -28.29
N PHE A 4 1.14 -22.14 -27.26
CA PHE A 4 0.92 -21.91 -25.83
C PHE A 4 2.24 -21.62 -25.12
N GLY A 5 2.16 -21.03 -23.93
CA GLY A 5 3.32 -20.54 -23.18
C GLY A 5 3.73 -19.14 -23.63
N LEU A 6 5.03 -18.86 -23.58
CA LEU A 6 5.55 -17.55 -23.99
C LEU A 6 5.63 -17.47 -25.51
N THR A 7 4.77 -16.63 -26.10
CA THR A 7 4.72 -16.36 -27.55
C THR A 7 5.12 -14.91 -27.83
N PRO A 8 5.39 -14.54 -29.11
CA PRO A 8 5.61 -13.13 -29.47
C PRO A 8 4.43 -12.19 -29.14
N LYS A 9 3.22 -12.73 -28.91
CA LYS A 9 2.03 -11.95 -28.51
C LYS A 9 1.83 -11.89 -26.99
N GLY A 10 2.73 -12.51 -26.21
CA GLY A 10 2.63 -12.64 -24.76
C GLY A 10 2.41 -14.08 -24.30
N PHE A 11 2.07 -14.25 -23.02
CA PHE A 11 1.82 -15.55 -22.43
C PHE A 11 0.41 -16.05 -22.79
N LYS A 12 0.32 -17.23 -23.42
CA LYS A 12 -0.95 -17.89 -23.73
C LYS A 12 -1.08 -19.15 -22.89
N ARG A 13 -1.99 -19.12 -21.91
CA ARG A 13 -2.24 -20.25 -21.00
C ARG A 13 -2.93 -21.40 -21.72
N LYS A 14 -2.55 -22.64 -21.40
CA LYS A 14 -3.35 -23.83 -21.75
C LYS A 14 -4.58 -23.93 -20.86
N GLN A 15 -5.75 -24.08 -21.44
CA GLN A 15 -6.96 -24.39 -20.70
C GLN A 15 -6.97 -25.88 -20.32
N TYR A 16 -7.82 -26.23 -19.36
CA TYR A 16 -7.99 -27.62 -18.93
C TYR A 16 -8.37 -28.55 -20.10
N SER A 17 -9.23 -28.09 -21.01
CA SER A 17 -9.58 -28.82 -22.24
C SER A 17 -8.37 -29.09 -23.13
N ASP A 18 -7.54 -28.07 -23.37
CA ASP A 18 -6.35 -28.18 -24.22
C ASP A 18 -5.36 -29.21 -23.65
N ILE A 19 -5.22 -29.23 -22.32
CA ILE A 19 -4.35 -30.19 -21.63
C ILE A 19 -4.89 -31.61 -21.76
N ILE A 20 -6.21 -31.82 -21.60
CA ILE A 20 -6.81 -33.15 -21.81
C ILE A 20 -6.56 -33.63 -23.23
N GLU A 21 -6.83 -32.79 -24.23
CA GLU A 21 -6.65 -33.14 -25.64
C GLU A 21 -5.21 -33.56 -25.94
N GLU A 22 -4.22 -32.79 -25.44
CA GLU A 22 -2.80 -33.13 -25.59
C GLU A 22 -2.42 -34.44 -24.88
N MET A 23 -2.94 -34.64 -23.66
CA MET A 23 -2.65 -35.85 -22.88
C MET A 23 -3.32 -37.10 -23.47
N GLU A 24 -4.54 -36.98 -23.99
CA GLU A 24 -5.24 -38.06 -24.67
C GLU A 24 -4.55 -38.42 -25.99
N LEU A 25 -4.11 -37.43 -26.77
CA LEU A 25 -3.31 -37.65 -27.97
C LEU A 25 -2.02 -38.41 -27.63
N ARG A 26 -1.30 -37.95 -26.60
CA ARG A 26 -0.06 -38.61 -26.16
C ARG A 26 -0.29 -40.02 -25.64
N ALA A 27 -1.43 -40.27 -24.97
CA ALA A 27 -1.80 -41.59 -24.51
C ALA A 27 -2.07 -42.55 -25.67
N ARG A 28 -2.73 -42.10 -26.75
CA ARG A 28 -2.94 -42.93 -27.96
C ARG A 28 -1.62 -43.26 -28.66
N GLU A 29 -0.69 -42.31 -28.74
CA GLU A 29 0.65 -42.54 -29.31
C GLU A 29 1.45 -43.60 -28.55
N LEU A 30 1.35 -43.62 -27.22
CA LEU A 30 2.15 -44.50 -26.36
C LEU A 30 1.52 -45.87 -26.13
N PHE A 31 0.20 -45.94 -25.98
CA PHE A 31 -0.52 -47.16 -25.61
C PHE A 31 -1.36 -47.76 -26.75
N GLY A 32 -1.38 -47.12 -27.93
CA GLY A 32 -2.12 -47.55 -29.12
C GLY A 32 -3.47 -46.86 -29.28
N GLU A 33 -3.96 -46.77 -30.52
CA GLU A 33 -5.16 -45.98 -30.85
C GLU A 33 -6.46 -46.47 -30.21
N ASN A 34 -6.56 -47.78 -29.93
CA ASN A 34 -7.78 -48.40 -29.41
C ASN A 34 -7.93 -48.32 -27.88
N ILE A 35 -7.13 -47.51 -27.21
CA ILE A 35 -7.20 -47.37 -25.76
C ILE A 35 -8.44 -46.59 -25.31
N ASN A 36 -9.10 -47.07 -24.25
CA ASN A 36 -10.27 -46.41 -23.69
C ASN A 36 -9.84 -45.20 -22.84
N LEU A 37 -10.11 -43.99 -23.36
CA LEU A 37 -9.85 -42.70 -22.70
C LEU A 37 -11.12 -41.98 -22.25
N SER A 38 -12.27 -42.67 -22.29
CA SER A 38 -13.54 -42.10 -21.85
C SER A 38 -13.47 -41.63 -20.40
N GLU A 39 -14.34 -40.68 -20.04
CA GLU A 39 -14.36 -40.05 -18.71
C GLU A 39 -14.61 -41.02 -17.55
N ARG A 40 -15.08 -42.24 -17.85
CA ARG A 40 -15.36 -43.30 -16.87
C ARG A 40 -14.28 -44.38 -16.84
N SER A 41 -13.37 -44.38 -17.80
CA SER A 41 -12.24 -45.31 -17.83
C SER A 41 -11.21 -44.89 -16.79
N PHE A 42 -10.48 -45.86 -16.22
CA PHE A 42 -9.41 -45.58 -15.26
C PHE A 42 -8.39 -44.58 -15.84
N LEU A 43 -7.95 -44.80 -17.08
CA LEU A 43 -6.96 -43.92 -17.72
C LEU A 43 -7.54 -42.53 -18.04
N GLY A 44 -8.80 -42.44 -18.48
CA GLY A 44 -9.47 -41.16 -18.72
C GLY A 44 -9.70 -40.34 -17.45
N LEU A 45 -9.99 -40.98 -16.31
CA LEU A 45 -10.06 -40.34 -15.00
C LEU A 45 -8.67 -39.87 -14.54
N LEU A 46 -7.65 -40.70 -14.73
CA LEU A 46 -6.27 -40.37 -14.37
C LEU A 46 -5.75 -39.16 -15.16
N ILE A 47 -6.01 -39.12 -16.48
CA ILE A 47 -5.66 -37.98 -17.34
C ILE A 47 -6.34 -36.70 -16.85
N ARG A 48 -7.64 -36.75 -16.55
CA ARG A 48 -8.40 -35.59 -16.05
C ARG A 48 -7.86 -35.08 -14.71
N LEU A 49 -7.51 -35.98 -13.79
CA LEU A 49 -6.88 -35.63 -12.52
C LEU A 49 -5.55 -34.90 -12.73
N PHE A 50 -4.66 -35.44 -13.55
CA PHE A 50 -3.38 -34.79 -13.85
C PHE A 50 -3.55 -33.49 -14.63
N ALA A 51 -4.48 -33.44 -15.59
CA ALA A 51 -4.79 -32.25 -16.35
C ALA A 51 -5.28 -31.13 -15.43
N TRP A 52 -6.05 -31.45 -14.38
CA TRP A 52 -6.51 -30.47 -13.41
C TRP A 52 -5.33 -29.87 -12.63
N PHE A 53 -4.45 -30.69 -12.06
CA PHE A 53 -3.24 -30.19 -11.39
C PHE A 53 -2.35 -29.37 -12.33
N LEU A 54 -2.15 -29.84 -13.56
CA LEU A 54 -1.35 -29.14 -14.55
C LEU A 54 -2.00 -27.79 -14.93
N SER A 55 -3.33 -27.71 -15.01
CA SER A 55 -4.05 -26.45 -15.26
C SER A 55 -3.82 -25.41 -14.16
N ILE A 56 -3.66 -25.84 -12.89
CA ILE A 56 -3.31 -24.93 -11.79
C ILE A 56 -1.88 -24.41 -11.97
N VAL A 57 -0.94 -25.27 -12.38
CA VAL A 57 0.44 -24.86 -12.67
C VAL A 57 0.48 -23.86 -13.82
N TRP A 58 -0.30 -24.07 -14.89
CA TRP A 58 -0.42 -23.11 -15.99
C TRP A 58 -1.02 -21.76 -15.56
N GLN A 59 -2.02 -21.77 -14.68
CA GLN A 59 -2.57 -20.56 -14.08
C GLN A 59 -1.54 -19.83 -13.20
N LEU A 60 -0.75 -20.57 -12.42
CA LEU A 60 0.32 -19.98 -11.63
C LEU A 60 1.41 -19.38 -12.53
N ALA A 61 1.81 -20.08 -13.59
CA ALA A 61 2.78 -19.59 -14.56
C ALA A 61 2.33 -18.30 -15.24
N GLU A 62 1.04 -18.20 -15.59
CA GLU A 62 0.43 -16.97 -16.10
C GLU A 62 0.52 -15.83 -15.07
N LYS A 63 0.16 -16.08 -13.81
CA LYS A 63 0.30 -15.08 -12.73
C LYS A 63 1.74 -14.63 -12.52
N VAL A 64 2.70 -15.56 -12.55
CA VAL A 64 4.13 -15.25 -12.42
C VAL A 64 4.63 -14.41 -13.59
N TYR A 65 4.18 -14.71 -14.81
CA TYR A 65 4.50 -13.88 -15.97
C TYR A 65 3.97 -12.45 -15.80
N TYR A 66 2.70 -12.29 -15.43
CA TYR A 66 2.09 -10.97 -15.24
C TYR A 66 2.59 -10.21 -14.00
N ALA A 67 3.16 -10.90 -13.00
CA ALA A 67 3.75 -10.27 -11.82
C ALA A 67 5.00 -9.42 -12.12
N ALA A 68 5.62 -9.58 -13.28
CA ALA A 68 6.77 -8.79 -13.70
C ALA A 68 6.41 -7.42 -14.28
N TYR A 69 5.14 -7.17 -14.60
CA TYR A 69 4.71 -5.93 -15.25
C TYR A 69 3.98 -5.00 -14.27
N PRO A 70 4.37 -3.72 -14.15
CA PRO A 70 3.74 -2.79 -13.19
C PRO A 70 2.22 -2.64 -13.34
N ASP A 71 1.71 -2.74 -14.58
CA ASP A 71 0.28 -2.65 -14.87
C ASP A 71 -0.53 -3.80 -14.26
N THR A 72 0.03 -5.01 -14.24
CA THR A 72 -0.68 -6.23 -13.83
C THR A 72 -0.17 -6.82 -12.52
N ALA A 73 0.98 -6.39 -12.02
CA ALA A 73 1.52 -6.83 -10.75
C ALA A 73 0.68 -6.30 -9.58
N GLU A 74 0.55 -7.12 -8.54
CA GLU A 74 -0.21 -6.83 -7.32
C GLU A 74 0.61 -7.22 -6.08
N GLY A 75 0.26 -6.62 -4.95
CA GLY A 75 0.85 -6.91 -3.64
C GLY A 75 2.38 -6.85 -3.64
N ALA A 76 3.02 -7.91 -3.12
CA ALA A 76 4.47 -7.98 -2.98
C ALA A 76 5.21 -7.87 -4.32
N SER A 77 4.66 -8.43 -5.40
CA SER A 77 5.28 -8.35 -6.73
C SER A 77 5.37 -6.89 -7.19
N LEU A 78 4.30 -6.12 -7.00
CA LEU A 78 4.31 -4.69 -7.32
C LEU A 78 5.29 -3.93 -6.41
N ASP A 79 5.37 -4.30 -5.13
CA ASP A 79 6.32 -3.70 -4.18
C ASP A 79 7.78 -3.95 -4.57
N TYR A 80 8.10 -5.11 -5.13
CA TYR A 80 9.42 -5.40 -5.71
C TYR A 80 9.72 -4.59 -6.97
N LEU A 81 8.68 -4.18 -7.72
CA LEU A 81 8.85 -3.31 -8.87
C LEU A 81 9.13 -1.86 -8.45
N GLY A 82 8.55 -1.40 -7.34
CA GLY A 82 8.71 -0.05 -6.78
C GLY A 82 10.12 0.55 -6.82
N PRO A 83 11.15 -0.16 -6.31
CA PRO A 83 12.55 0.28 -6.36
C PRO A 83 13.06 0.63 -7.76
N TYR A 84 12.58 -0.03 -8.82
CA TYR A 84 12.93 0.32 -10.20
C TYR A 84 12.41 1.69 -10.61
N ALA A 85 11.34 2.20 -10.00
CA ALA A 85 10.88 3.59 -10.13
C ALA A 85 11.38 4.50 -8.99
N GLY A 86 12.15 3.98 -8.04
CA GLY A 86 12.79 4.74 -6.96
C GLY A 86 11.85 5.05 -5.81
N ILE A 87 10.72 4.33 -5.73
CA ILE A 87 9.72 4.52 -4.70
C ILE A 87 9.52 3.24 -3.89
N ARG A 88 9.03 3.41 -2.66
CA ARG A 88 8.55 2.32 -1.81
C ARG A 88 7.13 2.64 -1.37
N ARG A 89 6.33 1.60 -1.13
CA ARG A 89 4.95 1.76 -0.66
C ARG A 89 4.91 2.53 0.65
N ARG A 90 3.93 3.41 0.78
CA ARG A 90 3.69 4.09 2.07
C ARG A 90 2.97 3.13 3.01
N ASP A 91 3.63 2.81 4.11
CA ASP A 91 3.06 1.97 5.16
C ASP A 91 1.96 2.71 5.92
N ALA A 92 1.07 1.92 6.53
CA ALA A 92 0.07 2.40 7.46
C ALA A 92 0.75 3.08 8.65
N GLN A 93 0.23 4.22 9.10
CA GLN A 93 0.72 4.93 10.27
C GLN A 93 -0.32 4.89 11.38
N ARG A 94 0.18 4.85 12.61
CA ARG A 94 -0.63 4.89 13.82
C ARG A 94 -0.99 6.32 14.13
N ALA A 95 -2.25 6.55 14.50
CA ALA A 95 -2.64 7.83 15.03
C ALA A 95 -1.96 8.10 16.37
N THR A 96 -1.61 9.36 16.59
CA THR A 96 -1.02 9.85 17.84
C THR A 96 -1.86 10.99 18.38
N GLY A 97 -1.80 11.20 19.68
CA GLY A 97 -2.47 12.31 20.35
C GLY A 97 -2.10 12.37 21.82
N LYS A 98 -2.94 13.03 22.61
CA LYS A 98 -2.77 13.15 24.05
C LYS A 98 -4.09 12.85 24.75
N ILE A 99 -4.00 12.24 25.92
CA ILE A 99 -5.13 12.07 26.83
C ILE A 99 -4.87 12.81 28.13
N LEU A 100 -5.94 13.30 28.74
CA LEU A 100 -5.99 13.77 30.11
C LEU A 100 -6.48 12.62 30.98
N ILE A 101 -5.64 12.20 31.93
CA ILE A 101 -5.94 11.17 32.92
C ILE A 101 -6.30 11.88 34.23
N THR A 102 -7.38 11.45 34.88
CA THR A 102 -7.75 11.89 36.23
C THR A 102 -7.75 10.69 37.18
N GLY A 103 -7.18 10.83 38.37
CA GLY A 103 -7.04 9.76 39.34
C GLY A 103 -6.38 10.21 40.65
N THR A 104 -5.72 9.27 41.34
CA THR A 104 -5.10 9.53 42.64
C THR A 104 -3.87 10.46 42.51
N PRO A 105 -3.81 11.59 43.23
CA PRO A 105 -2.67 12.51 43.19
C PRO A 105 -1.33 11.82 43.52
N GLY A 106 -0.29 12.14 42.74
CA GLY A 106 1.06 11.58 42.93
C GLY A 106 1.24 10.14 42.43
N TYR A 107 0.21 9.52 41.86
CA TYR A 107 0.35 8.21 41.22
C TYR A 107 0.99 8.31 39.83
N THR A 108 1.88 7.38 39.51
CA THR A 108 2.52 7.27 38.20
C THR A 108 1.82 6.20 37.36
N VAL A 109 1.22 6.62 36.26
CA VAL A 109 0.71 5.75 35.21
C VAL A 109 1.87 5.35 34.31
N GLN A 110 2.10 4.05 34.15
CA GLN A 110 3.18 3.54 33.30
C GLN A 110 2.82 3.62 31.81
N ALA A 111 3.83 3.64 30.96
CA ALA A 111 3.71 3.41 29.53
C ALA A 111 3.06 2.04 29.27
N GLY A 112 2.26 1.94 28.21
CA GLY A 112 1.48 0.75 27.88
C GLY A 112 0.11 0.68 28.55
N PHE A 113 -0.34 1.74 29.21
CA PHE A 113 -1.71 1.83 29.75
C PHE A 113 -2.73 1.90 28.61
N LEU A 114 -3.65 0.94 28.54
CA LEU A 114 -4.62 0.79 27.45
C LEU A 114 -5.95 1.50 27.75
N VAL A 115 -6.37 2.32 26.78
CA VAL A 115 -7.65 3.03 26.76
C VAL A 115 -8.34 2.82 25.41
N SER A 116 -9.66 2.95 25.37
CA SER A 116 -10.46 2.79 24.16
C SER A 116 -11.50 3.90 23.97
N THR A 117 -12.01 3.98 22.75
CA THR A 117 -13.28 4.65 22.47
C THR A 117 -14.44 3.68 22.63
N SER A 118 -15.66 4.19 22.67
CA SER A 118 -16.89 3.39 22.64
C SER A 118 -17.13 2.60 21.33
N GLN A 119 -16.24 2.76 20.35
CA GLN A 119 -16.26 2.04 19.07
C GLN A 119 -15.11 1.03 18.98
N ASP A 120 -14.58 0.58 20.12
CA ASP A 120 -13.51 -0.42 20.21
C ASP A 120 -12.20 -0.02 19.49
N VAL A 121 -11.88 1.27 19.46
CA VAL A 121 -10.57 1.76 18.97
C VAL A 121 -9.60 1.91 20.13
N PHE A 122 -8.53 1.12 20.13
CA PHE A 122 -7.58 1.02 21.24
C PHE A 122 -6.37 1.95 21.08
N PHE A 123 -5.95 2.55 22.20
CA PHE A 123 -4.76 3.39 22.32
C PHE A 123 -3.95 2.99 23.55
N GLU A 124 -2.64 3.15 23.47
CA GLU A 124 -1.69 2.93 24.56
C GLU A 124 -0.93 4.21 24.88
N THR A 125 -0.59 4.43 26.16
CA THR A 125 0.34 5.50 26.56
C THR A 125 1.77 5.16 26.13
N THR A 126 2.51 6.13 25.61
CA THR A 126 3.88 5.90 25.13
C THR A 126 4.96 6.20 26.16
N GLU A 127 4.61 6.92 27.23
CA GLU A 127 5.53 7.38 28.26
C GLU A 127 4.88 7.28 29.65
N ASP A 128 5.70 7.15 30.68
CA ASP A 128 5.28 7.19 32.07
C ASP A 128 4.88 8.62 32.47
N VAL A 129 3.73 8.78 33.13
CA VAL A 129 3.22 10.08 33.53
C VAL A 129 2.73 10.06 34.97
N THR A 130 3.18 11.04 35.77
CA THR A 130 2.78 11.19 37.17
C THR A 130 1.67 12.23 37.30
N LEU A 131 0.60 11.86 38.02
CA LEU A 131 -0.55 12.74 38.30
C LEU A 131 -0.15 13.87 39.24
N ASP A 132 -0.58 15.10 38.92
CA ASP A 132 -0.32 16.28 39.73
C ASP A 132 -1.03 16.26 41.09
N THR A 133 -0.90 17.32 41.88
CA THR A 133 -1.58 17.45 43.18
C THR A 133 -3.10 17.47 43.08
N ASN A 134 -3.65 17.75 41.89
CA ASN A 134 -5.08 17.71 41.60
C ASN A 134 -5.52 16.36 41.01
N GLY A 135 -4.61 15.38 40.93
CA GLY A 135 -4.89 14.07 40.38
C GLY A 135 -4.98 14.04 38.86
N LYS A 136 -4.43 15.03 38.15
CA LYS A 136 -4.51 15.15 36.69
C LYS A 136 -3.14 15.09 36.04
N ALA A 137 -3.06 14.46 34.87
CA ALA A 137 -1.91 14.62 33.99
C ALA A 137 -2.24 14.34 32.52
N THR A 138 -1.42 14.89 31.62
CA THR A 138 -1.54 14.66 30.18
C THR A 138 -0.51 13.65 29.73
N ALA A 139 -0.96 12.56 29.13
CA ALA A 139 -0.09 11.50 28.59
C ALA A 139 -0.15 11.44 27.06
N PRO A 140 1.00 11.32 26.36
CA PRO A 140 1.01 11.02 24.94
C PRO A 140 0.51 9.59 24.71
N ILE A 141 -0.32 9.43 23.67
CA ILE A 141 -0.91 8.16 23.28
C ILE A 141 -0.66 7.84 21.81
N ARG A 142 -0.67 6.55 21.52
CA ARG A 142 -0.57 5.99 20.16
C ARG A 142 -1.63 4.92 19.97
N ALA A 143 -2.25 4.87 18.79
CA ALA A 143 -3.19 3.81 18.42
C ALA A 143 -2.49 2.44 18.38
N VAL A 144 -3.18 1.40 18.86
CA VAL A 144 -2.71 0.01 18.88
C VAL A 144 -2.79 -0.64 17.50
N GLU A 145 -3.72 -0.19 16.65
CA GLU A 145 -3.77 -0.56 15.24
C GLU A 145 -3.37 0.64 14.37
N PRO A 146 -2.50 0.43 13.36
CA PRO A 146 -2.22 1.47 12.37
C PRO A 146 -3.43 1.62 11.43
N GLY A 147 -3.71 2.85 11.01
CA GLY A 147 -4.87 3.12 10.14
C GLY A 147 -5.52 4.47 10.42
N ALA A 148 -6.42 4.86 9.54
CA ALA A 148 -7.20 6.09 9.65
C ALA A 148 -8.28 5.99 10.74
N SER A 149 -8.68 4.78 11.13
CA SER A 149 -9.60 4.50 12.24
C SER A 149 -9.13 5.10 13.57
N GLY A 150 -7.82 5.19 13.77
CA GLY A 150 -7.21 5.81 14.95
C GLY A 150 -7.39 7.34 15.03
N ASN A 151 -7.89 8.01 13.98
CA ASN A 151 -8.14 9.46 13.98
C ASN A 151 -9.52 9.77 14.56
N VAL A 152 -9.60 9.91 15.87
CA VAL A 152 -10.85 10.10 16.61
C VAL A 152 -11.01 11.56 17.05
N PRO A 153 -12.25 12.07 17.16
CA PRO A 153 -12.50 13.45 17.59
C PRO A 153 -12.13 13.65 19.08
N ALA A 154 -12.04 14.90 19.50
CA ALA A 154 -11.88 15.24 20.92
C ALA A 154 -13.04 14.65 21.74
N GLY A 155 -12.74 14.12 22.92
CA GLY A 155 -13.70 13.51 23.83
C GLY A 155 -14.19 12.11 23.45
N ALA A 156 -13.60 11.46 22.44
CA ALA A 156 -13.97 10.11 22.01
C ALA A 156 -13.33 8.99 22.84
N ILE A 157 -12.14 9.22 23.41
CA ILE A 157 -11.40 8.24 24.20
C ILE A 157 -11.84 8.38 25.65
N THR A 158 -12.76 7.52 26.09
CA THR A 158 -13.40 7.61 27.40
C THR A 158 -13.34 6.32 28.22
N GLU A 159 -12.98 5.20 27.58
CA GLU A 159 -13.03 3.88 28.21
C GLU A 159 -11.64 3.41 28.63
N ILE A 160 -11.57 2.79 29.81
CA ILE A 160 -10.33 2.24 30.38
C ILE A 160 -10.34 0.73 30.18
N VAL A 161 -9.38 0.22 29.42
CA VAL A 161 -9.31 -1.20 29.07
C VAL A 161 -8.48 -1.99 30.07
N THR A 162 -7.39 -1.38 30.58
CA THR A 162 -6.62 -1.94 31.70
C THR A 162 -7.11 -1.30 32.98
N PRO A 163 -7.94 -1.98 33.80
CA PRO A 163 -8.51 -1.36 35.00
C PRO A 163 -7.40 -1.09 36.01
N ASP A 164 -7.20 0.17 36.35
CA ASP A 164 -6.34 0.59 37.43
C ASP A 164 -7.21 1.32 38.46
N PRO A 165 -7.34 0.83 39.71
CA PRO A 165 -8.19 1.46 40.71
C PRO A 165 -7.74 2.88 41.10
N ARG A 166 -6.54 3.30 40.69
CA ARG A 166 -6.00 4.65 40.95
C ARG A 166 -6.30 5.62 39.81
N VAL A 167 -6.87 5.15 38.70
CA VAL A 167 -7.31 5.97 37.56
C VAL A 167 -8.83 6.02 37.54
N GLU A 168 -9.40 7.21 37.63
CA GLU A 168 -10.85 7.42 37.71
C GLU A 168 -11.48 7.63 36.33
N SER A 169 -10.83 8.43 35.48
CA SER A 169 -11.34 8.73 34.14
C SER A 169 -10.23 9.13 33.17
N VAL A 170 -10.51 8.92 31.89
CA VAL A 170 -9.65 9.34 30.78
C VAL A 170 -10.49 10.11 29.76
N ILE A 171 -9.91 11.17 29.20
CA ILE A 171 -10.52 11.91 28.10
C ILE A 171 -9.43 12.46 27.18
N ASN A 172 -9.62 12.40 25.87
CA ASN A 172 -8.73 13.12 24.94
C ASN A 172 -9.22 14.57 24.75
N PRO A 173 -8.50 15.59 25.25
CA PRO A 173 -8.92 16.98 25.07
C PRO A 173 -8.86 17.44 23.62
N GLU A 174 -7.98 16.84 22.81
CA GLU A 174 -7.80 17.13 21.40
C GLU A 174 -8.04 15.87 20.55
N ARG A 175 -8.33 16.07 19.26
CA ARG A 175 -8.44 14.97 18.30
C ARG A 175 -7.10 14.26 18.13
N THR A 176 -7.12 12.96 17.89
CA THR A 176 -5.93 12.24 17.43
C THR A 176 -5.74 12.42 15.92
N ALA A 177 -4.50 12.34 15.46
CA ALA A 177 -4.16 12.53 14.05
C ALA A 177 -2.92 11.70 13.65
N GLY A 178 -2.65 11.64 12.34
CA GLY A 178 -1.49 10.92 11.79
C GLY A 178 -1.77 9.45 11.48
N GLY A 179 -2.97 8.95 11.81
CA GLY A 179 -3.43 7.64 11.38
C GLY A 179 -3.66 7.64 9.87
N ARG A 180 -3.01 6.74 9.15
CA ARG A 180 -3.22 6.57 7.71
C ARG A 180 -3.20 5.10 7.34
N GLU A 181 -3.98 4.74 6.33
CA GLU A 181 -3.96 3.40 5.77
C GLU A 181 -2.68 3.14 4.98
N ARG A 182 -2.36 1.86 4.82
CA ARG A 182 -1.33 1.44 3.87
C ARG A 182 -1.81 1.80 2.47
N GLU A 183 -0.92 2.38 1.68
CA GLU A 183 -1.21 2.76 0.29
C GLU A 183 -1.70 1.54 -0.50
N THR A 184 -2.78 1.71 -1.26
CA THR A 184 -3.38 0.64 -2.07
C THR A 184 -2.56 0.37 -3.34
N ASP A 185 -2.76 -0.79 -3.98
CA ASP A 185 -2.05 -1.12 -5.22
C ASP A 185 -2.34 -0.12 -6.34
N ALA A 186 -3.56 0.40 -6.42
CA ALA A 186 -3.94 1.41 -7.40
C ALA A 186 -3.20 2.74 -7.17
N GLU A 187 -3.14 3.22 -5.94
CA GLU A 187 -2.43 4.45 -5.59
C GLU A 187 -0.92 4.29 -5.80
N PHE A 188 -0.35 3.17 -5.36
CA PHE A 188 1.06 2.89 -5.52
C PHE A 188 1.45 2.78 -7.00
N ARG A 189 0.63 2.14 -7.83
CA ARG A 189 0.83 2.06 -9.29
C ARG A 189 0.74 3.42 -9.96
N ALA A 190 -0.24 4.25 -9.60
CA ALA A 190 -0.33 5.61 -10.12
C ALA A 190 0.94 6.42 -9.81
N ARG A 191 1.45 6.29 -8.57
CA ARG A 191 2.71 6.93 -8.16
C ARG A 191 3.93 6.33 -8.85
N TYR A 192 3.93 5.02 -9.13
CA TYR A 192 4.99 4.34 -9.87
C TYR A 192 5.18 4.97 -11.25
N PHE A 193 4.10 5.15 -12.02
CA PHE A 193 4.17 5.76 -13.34
C PHE A 193 4.61 7.23 -13.30
N LEU A 194 4.04 8.02 -12.38
CA LEU A 194 4.46 9.41 -12.17
C LEU A 194 5.95 9.55 -11.80
N SER A 195 6.49 8.60 -11.04
CA SER A 195 7.91 8.59 -10.67
C SER A 195 8.80 8.12 -11.81
N ALA A 196 8.37 7.10 -12.56
CA ALA A 196 9.09 6.60 -13.73
C ALA A 196 9.23 7.68 -14.82
N GLU A 197 8.16 8.43 -15.07
CA GLU A 197 8.13 9.57 -16.01
C GLU A 197 8.98 10.75 -15.52
N GLY A 198 9.00 11.00 -14.21
CA GLY A 198 9.76 12.09 -13.60
C GLY A 198 11.29 11.92 -13.61
N ARG A 199 11.82 10.78 -14.06
CA ARG A 199 13.27 10.54 -14.16
C ARG A 199 13.95 11.14 -15.39
N GLY A 200 13.20 11.73 -16.31
CA GLY A 200 13.77 12.58 -17.35
C GLY A 200 14.29 13.88 -16.73
N ALA A 201 15.55 13.91 -16.30
CA ALA A 201 16.17 14.93 -15.42
C ALA A 201 16.10 16.42 -15.87
N ALA A 202 15.40 16.76 -16.94
CA ALA A 202 15.26 18.13 -17.45
C ALA A 202 13.90 18.44 -18.11
N THR A 203 12.84 17.65 -17.88
CA THR A 203 11.49 18.01 -18.34
C THR A 203 10.69 18.69 -17.24
N LEU A 204 9.78 19.61 -17.62
CA LEU A 204 8.87 20.33 -16.71
C LEU A 204 8.16 19.38 -15.72
N LEU A 205 7.82 18.17 -16.18
CA LEU A 205 7.18 17.11 -15.39
C LEU A 205 8.11 16.48 -14.34
N ALA A 206 9.42 16.38 -14.60
CA ALA A 206 10.39 15.88 -13.64
C ALA A 206 10.52 16.79 -12.42
N ILE A 207 10.53 18.11 -12.65
CA ILE A 207 10.57 19.11 -11.58
C ILE A 207 9.27 19.08 -10.78
N ARG A 208 8.13 18.94 -11.46
CA ARG A 208 6.82 18.78 -10.81
C ARG A 208 6.77 17.52 -9.94
N SER A 209 7.26 16.40 -10.45
CA SER A 209 7.32 15.12 -9.74
C SER A 209 8.21 15.20 -8.50
N ALA A 210 9.39 15.82 -8.61
CA ALA A 210 10.29 16.06 -7.47
C ALA A 210 9.63 16.92 -6.37
N LEU A 211 8.86 17.95 -6.74
CA LEU A 211 8.15 18.80 -5.78
C LEU A 211 7.00 18.06 -5.07
N LEU A 212 6.29 17.16 -5.76
CA LEU A 212 5.24 16.34 -5.16
C LEU A 212 5.78 15.24 -4.21
N GLN A 213 7.07 14.94 -4.26
CA GLN A 213 7.70 13.97 -3.37
C GLN A 213 8.11 14.57 -2.01
N VAL A 214 8.11 15.91 -1.86
CA VAL A 214 8.40 16.59 -0.59
C VAL A 214 7.22 16.43 0.36
N ASP A 215 7.49 15.94 1.58
CA ASP A 215 6.46 15.76 2.61
C ASP A 215 5.74 17.09 2.92
N GLY A 216 4.42 17.10 2.75
CA GLY A 216 3.55 18.25 2.98
C GLY A 216 3.07 19.00 1.73
N VAL A 217 3.54 18.67 0.53
CA VAL A 217 3.09 19.33 -0.71
C VAL A 217 1.84 18.62 -1.27
N ARG A 218 0.73 19.37 -1.41
CA ARG A 218 -0.54 18.86 -1.98
C ARG A 218 -0.69 19.09 -3.48
N ALA A 219 -0.09 20.15 -4.01
CA ALA A 219 -0.10 20.47 -5.43
C ALA A 219 1.16 21.24 -5.82
N ALA A 220 1.70 20.92 -7.00
CA ALA A 220 2.80 21.65 -7.61
C ALA A 220 2.43 21.99 -9.06
N ASP A 221 2.60 23.25 -9.43
CA ASP A 221 2.47 23.73 -10.80
C ASP A 221 3.80 24.36 -11.23
N VAL A 222 4.24 24.03 -12.45
CA VAL A 222 5.54 24.44 -12.98
C VAL A 222 5.28 25.17 -14.28
N VAL A 223 5.68 26.43 -14.36
CA VAL A 223 5.48 27.26 -15.55
C VAL A 223 6.84 27.69 -16.09
N GLU A 224 7.08 27.42 -17.37
CA GLU A 224 8.31 27.75 -18.08
C GLU A 224 8.12 29.03 -18.90
N ASN A 225 9.04 29.99 -18.76
CA ASN A 225 9.05 31.21 -19.57
C ASN A 225 9.93 30.99 -20.81
N TYR A 226 9.30 30.93 -21.98
CA TYR A 226 9.98 30.76 -23.27
C TYR A 226 10.45 32.08 -23.92
N ARG A 227 10.24 33.23 -23.27
CA ARG A 227 10.58 34.55 -23.83
C ARG A 227 11.90 35.08 -23.30
N MET A 228 12.62 35.83 -24.15
CA MET A 228 13.84 36.59 -23.79
C MET A 228 13.55 37.86 -22.98
N THR A 229 12.30 38.04 -22.55
CA THR A 229 11.84 39.17 -21.73
C THR A 229 11.18 38.64 -20.46
N PRO A 230 11.30 39.35 -19.32
CA PRO A 230 10.50 39.04 -18.15
C PRO A 230 9.00 39.07 -18.50
N ASP A 231 8.22 38.20 -17.89
CA ASP A 231 6.76 38.24 -18.06
C ASP A 231 6.06 39.16 -17.06
N GLU A 232 4.76 39.36 -17.26
CA GLU A 232 3.91 40.23 -16.42
C GLU A 232 3.87 39.80 -14.94
N ALA A 233 4.31 38.59 -14.61
CA ALA A 233 4.41 38.08 -13.24
C ALA A 233 5.83 38.22 -12.64
N GLY A 234 6.75 38.90 -13.35
CA GLY A 234 8.11 39.19 -12.88
C GLY A 234 9.07 37.99 -12.96
N ARG A 235 8.75 36.94 -13.72
CA ARG A 235 9.63 35.76 -13.85
C ARG A 235 10.81 36.10 -14.78
N PRO A 236 12.02 35.62 -14.46
CA PRO A 236 13.24 35.97 -15.21
C PRO A 236 13.16 35.50 -16.69
N PRO A 237 13.84 36.21 -17.60
CA PRO A 237 13.94 35.84 -19.01
C PRO A 237 14.83 34.60 -19.21
N LEU A 238 14.66 33.92 -20.35
CA LEU A 238 15.49 32.77 -20.73
C LEU A 238 16.94 33.22 -21.07
N LEU A 239 17.79 33.40 -20.06
CA LEU A 239 19.23 33.59 -20.22
C LEU A 239 19.92 32.22 -20.17
N GLY A 240 20.53 31.80 -21.29
CA GLY A 240 21.47 30.65 -21.39
C GLY A 240 21.25 29.48 -20.42
N SER A 241 20.60 28.41 -20.91
CA SER A 241 20.24 27.18 -20.17
C SER A 241 19.34 27.41 -18.93
N SER A 242 18.02 27.39 -19.19
CA SER A 242 16.89 27.18 -18.27
C SER A 242 16.86 27.98 -16.96
N ALA A 243 16.10 29.09 -16.94
CA ALA A 243 15.63 29.71 -15.71
C ALA A 243 14.23 29.15 -15.35
N LEU A 244 14.17 28.20 -14.44
CA LEU A 244 12.93 27.61 -13.92
C LEU A 244 12.57 28.27 -12.58
N ALA A 245 11.33 28.74 -12.45
CA ALA A 245 10.79 29.26 -11.20
C ALA A 245 9.64 28.35 -10.72
N SER A 246 9.79 27.74 -9.54
CA SER A 246 8.78 26.88 -8.92
C SER A 246 8.09 27.59 -7.75
N ARG A 247 6.76 27.54 -7.68
CA ARG A 247 5.96 28.04 -6.55
C ARG A 247 5.30 26.85 -5.87
N ALA A 248 5.56 26.65 -4.58
CA ALA A 248 4.95 25.60 -3.77
C ALA A 248 4.02 26.22 -2.72
N SER A 249 2.77 25.75 -2.66
CA SER A 249 1.82 26.09 -1.60
C SER A 249 1.74 24.94 -0.58
N ARG A 250 1.75 25.28 0.71
CA ARG A 250 1.49 24.34 1.81
C ARG A 250 -0.01 24.04 1.92
#